data_AF-A0ABD1K1F7-F1
#
_entry.id   AF-A0ABD1K1F7-F1
#
_cell.length_a   1.000
_cell.length_b   1.000
_cell.length_c   1.000
_cell.angle_alpha   90.00
_cell.angle_beta   90.00
_cell.angle_gamma   90.00
#
_symmetry.space_group_name_H-M   'P 1'
#
loop_
_entity.id
_entity.type
_entity.pdbx_description
1 polymer ?
#
loop_
_entity_poly.entity_id
_entity_poly.type
_entity_poly.pdbx_seq_one_letter_code
_entity_poly.pdbx_strand_id
1 'polypeptide(L)'
;MATMWQKMSDPFQPGVISTEVTKNKVLKQPFTRDTLHLFDIKSKDDLFDSATRSRIVCEILRRTACIQTCQTIGINTLIAREVYDSAFPLHDGDFETPDKKDQRNDRQMLHEEWANYGVCFKYQPVDLIRHYFGEQMGLYFAWLGVYTQLLIPPSLLGVIVFIYGFLTVDANVPR
;
A
#
# COMPACT_ATOMS: atom_id res chain seq x y z
N MET A 1 11.78 -23.11 17.94
CA MET A 1 11.26 -23.04 16.56
C MET A 1 11.02 -21.59 16.11
N ALA A 2 10.23 -20.78 16.82
CA ALA A 2 9.94 -19.39 16.41
C ALA A 2 11.17 -18.48 16.23
N THR A 3 12.17 -18.61 17.11
CA THR A 3 13.40 -17.78 17.08
C THR A 3 14.35 -18.09 15.92
N MET A 4 14.33 -19.31 15.39
CA MET A 4 15.19 -19.72 14.27
C MET A 4 14.56 -19.29 12.93
N TRP A 5 13.24 -19.38 12.83
CA TRP A 5 12.47 -18.87 11.70
C TRP A 5 12.57 -17.35 11.57
N GLN A 6 12.44 -16.61 12.67
CA GLN A 6 12.64 -15.16 12.67
C GLN A 6 14.02 -14.79 12.11
N LYS A 7 15.10 -15.35 12.66
CA LYS A 7 16.47 -15.12 12.17
C LYS A 7 16.68 -15.45 10.68
N MET A 8 15.98 -16.44 10.15
CA MET A 8 16.04 -16.81 8.73
C MET A 8 15.27 -15.82 7.85
N SER A 9 14.18 -15.24 8.37
CA SER A 9 13.33 -14.28 7.65
C SER A 9 13.81 -12.84 7.71
N ASP A 10 14.62 -12.49 8.72
CA ASP A 10 15.14 -11.14 8.97
C ASP A 10 15.69 -10.42 7.72
N PRO A 11 16.53 -11.03 6.85
CA PRO A 11 17.04 -10.33 5.66
C PRO A 11 15.96 -9.99 4.61
N PHE A 12 14.81 -10.65 4.68
CA PHE A 12 13.68 -10.42 3.77
C PHE A 12 12.65 -9.45 4.36
N GLN A 13 12.77 -9.06 5.64
CA GLN A 13 11.84 -8.11 6.24
C GLN A 13 12.14 -6.68 5.75
N PRO A 14 11.11 -5.89 5.40
CA PRO A 14 11.30 -4.48 5.09
C PRO A 14 11.71 -3.72 6.36
N GLY A 15 12.57 -2.71 6.21
CA GLY A 15 13.08 -1.88 7.30
C GLY A 15 12.09 -0.85 7.83
N VAL A 16 10.81 -1.21 7.95
CA VAL A 16 9.70 -0.32 8.32
C VAL A 16 9.26 -0.62 9.75
N ILE A 17 8.88 0.42 10.50
CA ILE A 17 8.25 0.27 11.82
C ILE A 17 6.94 -0.50 11.61
N SER A 18 6.96 -1.78 11.95
CA SER A 18 5.75 -2.59 11.97
C SER A 18 4.88 -2.09 13.12
N THR A 19 3.58 -1.89 12.86
CA THR A 19 2.62 -1.57 13.93
C THR A 19 2.75 -2.68 14.96
N GLU A 20 3.34 -2.39 16.12
CA GLU A 20 3.46 -3.39 17.18
C GLU A 20 2.07 -3.89 17.47
N VAL A 21 1.83 -5.20 17.24
CA VAL A 21 0.59 -5.85 17.63
C VAL A 21 0.52 -5.74 19.14
N THR A 22 -0.15 -4.70 19.60
CA THR A 22 -0.31 -4.42 21.01
C THR A 22 -1.04 -5.63 21.58
N LYS A 23 -0.53 -6.21 22.67
CA LYS A 23 -1.15 -7.40 23.30
C LYS A 23 -2.61 -7.16 23.77
N ASN A 24 -3.07 -5.92 23.71
CA ASN A 24 -4.40 -5.49 24.07
C ASN A 24 -5.40 -5.74 22.92
N LYS A 25 -6.60 -6.19 23.27
CA LYS A 25 -7.69 -6.34 22.30
C LYS A 25 -8.10 -4.95 21.78
N VAL A 26 -7.89 -4.72 20.50
CA VAL A 26 -8.33 -3.48 19.82
C VAL A 26 -9.76 -3.68 19.32
N LEU A 27 -10.67 -2.77 19.70
CA LEU A 27 -12.04 -2.71 19.18
C LEU A 27 -12.12 -1.70 18.03
N LYS A 28 -12.88 -2.04 16.99
CA LYS A 28 -13.12 -1.17 15.83
C LYS A 28 -14.53 -0.60 15.90
N GLN A 29 -14.66 0.72 15.79
CA GLN A 29 -15.95 1.42 15.78
C GLN A 29 -15.93 2.52 14.71
N PRO A 30 -17.06 2.81 14.03
CA PRO A 30 -17.17 3.98 13.16
C PRO A 30 -16.84 5.27 13.91
N PHE A 31 -16.05 6.13 13.28
CA PHE A 31 -15.68 7.41 13.87
C PHE A 31 -16.91 8.31 14.04
N THR A 32 -17.13 8.79 15.26
CA THR A 32 -18.16 9.79 15.59
C THR A 32 -17.56 10.81 16.54
N ARG A 33 -17.88 12.10 16.35
CA ARG A 33 -17.34 13.18 17.20
C ARG A 33 -17.75 13.04 18.66
N ASP A 34 -18.94 12.51 18.92
CA ASP A 34 -19.48 12.34 20.28
C ASP A 34 -18.74 11.25 21.07
N THR A 35 -18.13 10.28 20.38
CA THR A 35 -17.41 9.15 20.98
C THR A 35 -15.89 9.29 20.86
N LEU A 36 -15.37 10.51 20.70
CA LEU A 36 -13.93 10.76 20.50
C LEU A 36 -13.05 10.15 21.62
N HIS A 37 -13.56 10.12 22.84
CA HIS A 37 -12.88 9.55 24.01
C HIS A 37 -12.68 8.03 23.96
N LEU A 38 -13.34 7.30 23.05
CA LEU A 38 -13.17 5.86 22.87
C LEU A 38 -11.98 5.52 21.96
N PHE A 39 -11.39 6.51 21.29
CA PHE A 39 -10.29 6.32 20.36
C PHE A 39 -8.95 6.69 21.03
N ASP A 40 -7.91 5.91 20.74
CA ASP A 40 -6.54 6.16 21.21
C ASP A 40 -5.88 7.28 20.39
N ILE A 41 -6.24 8.53 20.73
CA ILE A 41 -5.77 9.73 20.02
C ILE A 41 -4.77 10.46 20.91
N LYS A 42 -3.49 10.47 20.50
CA LYS A 42 -2.42 11.18 21.20
C LYS A 42 -2.44 12.68 20.93
N SER A 43 -2.67 13.05 19.67
CA SER A 43 -2.74 14.43 19.21
C SER A 43 -3.89 14.59 18.21
N LYS A 44 -4.48 15.78 18.18
CA LYS A 44 -5.53 16.12 17.21
C LYS A 44 -5.00 16.17 15.78
N ASP A 45 -3.71 16.49 15.62
CA ASP A 45 -3.07 16.57 14.31
C ASP A 45 -2.83 15.17 13.70
N ASP A 46 -2.65 14.16 14.56
CA ASP A 46 -2.45 12.75 14.18
C ASP A 46 -3.77 11.96 14.09
N LEU A 47 -4.92 12.63 14.20
CA LEU A 47 -6.23 11.98 14.23
C LEU A 47 -6.55 11.25 12.91
N PHE A 48 -6.18 11.86 11.78
CA PHE A 48 -6.41 11.32 10.46
C PHE A 48 -5.13 11.43 9.63
N ASP A 49 -4.77 10.33 9.00
CA ASP A 49 -3.68 10.25 8.04
C ASP A 49 -3.95 11.14 6.81
N SER A 50 -2.88 11.49 6.10
CA SER A 50 -2.92 12.36 4.92
C SER A 50 -3.88 11.84 3.85
N ALA A 51 -3.94 10.52 3.65
CA ALA A 51 -4.83 9.88 2.68
C ALA A 51 -6.30 9.98 3.10
N THR A 52 -6.64 9.69 4.37
CA THR A 52 -8.01 9.89 4.89
C THR A 52 -8.44 11.35 4.84
N ARG A 53 -7.57 12.30 5.20
CA ARG A 53 -7.87 13.74 5.10
C ARG A 53 -8.19 14.15 3.67
N SER A 54 -7.35 13.74 2.72
CA SER A 54 -7.55 13.99 1.29
C SER A 54 -8.86 13.38 0.79
N ARG A 55 -9.22 12.18 1.26
CA ARG A 55 -10.49 11.52 0.93
C ARG A 55 -11.70 12.28 1.48
N ILE A 56 -11.63 12.78 2.73
CA ILE A 56 -12.69 13.61 3.32
C ILE A 56 -12.87 14.89 2.50
N VAL A 57 -11.79 15.57 2.15
CA VAL A 57 -11.83 16.79 1.32
C VAL A 57 -12.44 16.50 -0.06
N CYS A 58 -12.02 15.41 -0.71
CA CYS A 58 -12.56 14.98 -2.00
C CYS A 58 -14.07 14.70 -1.92
N GLU A 59 -14.54 14.02 -0.88
CA GLU A 59 -15.97 13.78 -0.68
C GLU A 59 -16.76 15.07 -0.47
N ILE A 60 -16.21 16.06 0.25
CA ILE A 60 -16.82 17.38 0.38
C ILE A 60 -16.91 18.04 -1.00
N LEU A 61 -15.80 18.11 -1.74
CA LEU A 61 -15.75 18.72 -3.07
C LEU A 61 -16.70 18.05 -4.08
N ARG A 62 -16.93 16.74 -3.96
CA ARG A 62 -17.88 16.00 -4.81
C ARG A 62 -19.34 16.25 -4.44
N ARG A 63 -19.65 16.53 -3.18
CA ARG A 63 -21.03 16.69 -2.69
C ARG A 63 -21.50 18.14 -2.64
N THR A 64 -20.59 19.11 -2.57
CA THR A 64 -20.96 20.53 -2.55
C THR A 64 -21.66 20.92 -3.85
N ALA A 65 -22.87 21.46 -3.72
CA ALA A 65 -23.66 21.95 -4.83
C ALA A 65 -23.29 23.40 -5.18
N CYS A 66 -23.33 23.74 -6.48
CA CYS A 66 -23.23 25.12 -6.92
C CYS A 66 -24.63 25.76 -6.91
N ILE A 67 -24.81 26.81 -6.10
CA ILE A 67 -26.12 27.45 -5.87
C ILE A 67 -26.55 28.30 -7.08
N GLN A 68 -25.60 28.85 -7.84
CA GLN A 68 -25.89 29.81 -8.92
C GLN A 68 -26.43 29.16 -10.20
N THR A 69 -25.96 27.96 -10.52
CA THR A 69 -26.30 27.24 -11.75
C THR A 69 -26.99 25.94 -11.38
N CYS A 70 -28.32 26.00 -11.31
CA CYS A 70 -29.17 24.84 -11.10
C CYS A 70 -28.63 23.61 -11.85
N GLN A 71 -28.40 22.52 -11.11
CA GLN A 71 -28.04 21.17 -11.56
C GLN A 71 -26.56 20.79 -11.69
N THR A 72 -25.59 21.67 -11.45
CA THR A 72 -24.18 21.24 -11.37
C THR A 72 -23.78 20.88 -9.94
N ILE A 73 -23.60 19.59 -9.69
CA ILE A 73 -23.15 19.06 -8.40
C ILE A 73 -21.69 18.61 -8.54
N GLY A 74 -20.86 19.07 -7.61
CA GLY A 74 -19.53 18.52 -7.38
C GLY A 74 -18.43 18.96 -8.35
N ILE A 75 -17.19 18.80 -7.88
CA ILE A 75 -15.95 19.15 -8.59
C ILE A 75 -15.81 18.49 -9.97
N ASN A 76 -16.28 17.24 -10.14
CA ASN A 76 -16.18 16.52 -11.41
C ASN A 76 -16.93 17.23 -12.54
N THR A 77 -18.07 17.85 -12.22
CA THR A 77 -18.86 18.60 -13.21
C THR A 77 -18.15 19.89 -13.63
N LEU A 78 -17.41 20.52 -12.70
CA LEU A 78 -16.64 21.73 -12.99
C LEU A 78 -15.41 21.43 -13.86
N ILE A 79 -14.75 20.30 -13.62
CA ILE A 79 -13.64 19.83 -14.47
C ILE A 79 -14.15 19.46 -15.86
N ALA A 80 -15.26 18.72 -15.96
CA ALA A 80 -15.84 18.32 -17.25
C ALA A 80 -16.32 19.52 -18.09
N ARG A 81 -16.55 20.69 -17.47
CA ARG A 81 -16.90 21.95 -18.12
C ARG A 81 -15.71 22.87 -18.35
N GLU A 82 -14.49 22.39 -18.09
CA GLU A 82 -13.24 23.14 -18.24
C GLU A 82 -13.20 24.43 -17.39
N VAL A 83 -13.99 24.51 -16.32
CA VAL A 83 -13.89 25.60 -15.33
C VAL A 83 -12.65 25.39 -14.46
N TYR A 84 -12.33 24.13 -14.17
CA TYR A 84 -11.07 23.71 -13.57
C TYR A 84 -10.35 22.76 -14.53
N ASP A 85 -9.03 22.86 -14.60
CA ASP A 85 -8.20 21.98 -15.41
C ASP A 85 -8.06 20.59 -14.75
N SER A 86 -7.72 20.55 -13.47
CA SER A 86 -7.44 19.31 -12.75
C SER A 86 -7.65 19.46 -11.24
N ALA A 87 -7.84 18.33 -10.55
CA ALA A 87 -7.92 18.27 -9.10
C ALA A 87 -7.21 17.01 -8.60
N PHE A 88 -6.20 17.18 -7.74
CA PHE A 88 -5.39 16.10 -7.21
C PHE A 88 -4.92 16.41 -5.78
N PRO A 89 -4.76 15.40 -4.91
CA PRO A 89 -4.10 15.58 -3.63
C PRO A 89 -2.59 15.79 -3.83
N LEU A 90 -1.96 16.53 -2.91
CA LEU A 90 -0.51 16.69 -2.88
C LEU A 90 0.13 15.51 -2.13
N HIS A 91 1.32 15.12 -2.58
CA HIS A 91 2.15 14.13 -1.91
C HIS A 91 2.96 14.76 -0.78
N ASP A 92 3.38 13.93 0.18
CA ASP A 92 4.20 14.38 1.31
C ASP A 92 5.64 14.71 0.89
N GLY A 93 6.01 15.97 1.13
CA GLY A 93 7.37 16.49 1.08
C GLY A 93 8.12 16.34 -0.26
N ASP A 94 9.39 16.71 -0.22
CA ASP A 94 10.29 16.57 -1.37
C ASP A 94 10.76 15.11 -1.54
N PHE A 95 11.13 14.74 -2.77
CA PHE A 95 11.69 13.43 -3.09
C PHE A 95 13.20 13.35 -2.79
N GLU A 96 13.87 14.50 -2.68
CA GLU A 96 15.29 14.60 -2.32
C GLU A 96 15.57 13.98 -0.94
N THR A 97 16.61 13.15 -0.87
CA THR A 97 16.90 12.34 0.31
C THR A 97 17.47 13.23 1.41
N PRO A 98 16.82 13.36 2.58
CA PRO A 98 17.39 14.13 3.69
C PRO A 98 18.63 13.41 4.24
N ASP A 99 19.63 14.18 4.69
CA ASP A 99 20.86 13.66 5.31
C ASP A 99 20.61 12.75 6.54
N LYS A 100 19.42 12.82 7.14
CA LYS A 100 19.05 12.08 8.35
C LYS A 100 17.93 11.08 8.07
N LYS A 101 18.21 9.80 8.35
CA LYS A 101 17.24 8.69 8.22
C LYS A 101 15.97 8.86 9.05
N ASP A 102 16.05 9.59 10.17
CA ASP A 102 14.97 9.75 11.14
C ASP A 102 13.93 10.83 10.75
N GLN A 103 14.14 11.51 9.62
CA GLN A 103 13.25 12.58 9.11
C GLN A 103 12.67 12.24 7.74
N ARG A 104 12.62 10.96 7.39
CA ARG A 104 12.15 10.53 6.07
C ARG A 104 10.62 10.59 6.00
N ASN A 105 10.14 11.11 4.88
CA ASN A 105 8.71 11.10 4.57
C ASN A 105 8.26 9.69 4.15
N ASP A 106 6.98 9.36 4.34
CA ASP A 106 6.40 8.07 3.95
C ASP A 106 6.68 7.72 2.49
N ARG A 107 6.65 8.72 1.60
CA ARG A 107 6.99 8.58 0.17
C ARG A 107 8.41 8.07 -0.06
N GLN A 108 9.38 8.62 0.67
CA GLN A 108 10.79 8.25 0.55
C GLN A 108 11.01 6.85 1.13
N MET A 109 10.39 6.55 2.26
CA MET A 109 10.46 5.22 2.87
C MET A 109 9.88 4.13 1.95
N LEU A 110 8.75 4.42 1.27
CA LEU A 110 8.18 3.54 0.26
C LEU A 110 9.13 3.32 -0.93
N HIS A 111 9.84 4.35 -1.37
CA HIS A 111 10.79 4.20 -2.47
C HIS A 111 11.97 3.31 -2.09
N GLU A 112 12.54 3.52 -0.90
CA GLU A 112 13.73 2.78 -0.46
C GLU A 112 13.44 1.31 -0.11
N GLU A 113 12.31 1.03 0.56
CA GLU A 113 12.01 -0.31 1.08
C GLU A 113 11.10 -1.14 0.16
N TRP A 114 10.53 -0.54 -0.90
CA TRP A 114 9.61 -1.24 -1.80
C TRP A 114 9.81 -0.92 -3.28
N ALA A 115 9.72 0.35 -3.70
CA ALA A 115 9.72 0.73 -5.12
C ALA A 115 11.13 0.87 -5.74
N ASN A 116 12.08 0.01 -5.32
CA ASN A 116 13.44 -0.02 -5.82
C ASN A 116 13.81 -1.45 -6.25
N TYR A 117 14.43 -1.60 -7.42
CA TYR A 117 14.89 -2.90 -7.93
C TYR A 117 15.86 -3.61 -6.97
N GLY A 118 16.63 -2.85 -6.19
CA GLY A 118 17.55 -3.39 -5.19
C GLY A 118 16.90 -4.06 -3.99
N VAL A 119 15.58 -3.95 -3.82
CA VAL A 119 14.83 -4.56 -2.69
C VAL A 119 13.72 -5.52 -3.13
N CYS A 120 13.70 -5.93 -4.40
CA CYS A 120 12.67 -6.81 -4.95
C CYS A 120 12.60 -8.21 -4.30
N PHE A 121 13.65 -8.61 -3.57
CA PHE A 121 13.70 -9.87 -2.82
C PHE A 121 13.08 -9.76 -1.42
N LYS A 122 12.83 -8.55 -0.90
CA LYS A 122 12.19 -8.35 0.41
C LYS A 122 10.67 -8.56 0.32
N TYR A 123 10.04 -8.80 1.47
CA TYR A 123 8.59 -8.81 1.58
C TYR A 123 8.00 -7.40 1.37
N GLN A 124 6.83 -7.35 0.76
CA GLN A 124 6.14 -6.08 0.50
C GLN A 124 5.62 -5.47 1.81
N PRO A 125 5.93 -4.18 2.12
CA PRO A 125 5.40 -3.49 3.29
C PRO A 125 3.95 -3.02 3.03
N VAL A 126 3.02 -3.97 3.01
CA VAL A 126 1.60 -3.73 2.63
C VAL A 126 0.93 -2.68 3.52
N ASP A 127 1.22 -2.66 4.82
CA ASP A 127 0.64 -1.68 5.74
C ASP A 127 1.08 -0.24 5.42
N LEU A 128 2.34 -0.05 5.01
CA LEU A 128 2.85 1.27 4.60
C LEU A 128 2.24 1.71 3.27
N ILE A 129 2.12 0.79 2.30
CA ILE A 129 1.46 1.05 1.01
C ILE A 129 -0.01 1.44 1.26
N ARG A 130 -0.70 0.69 2.13
CA ARG A 130 -2.10 0.95 2.54
C ARG A 130 -2.23 2.31 3.24
N HIS A 131 -1.31 2.65 4.13
CA HIS A 131 -1.31 3.94 4.82
C HIS A 131 -1.18 5.11 3.84
N TYR A 132 -0.26 5.02 2.88
CA TYR A 132 0.04 6.12 1.96
C TYR A 132 -0.93 6.24 0.78
N PHE A 133 -1.26 5.13 0.12
CA PHE A 133 -2.12 5.12 -1.07
C PHE A 133 -3.59 4.77 -0.79
N GLY A 134 -3.89 4.35 0.44
CA GLY A 134 -5.22 3.90 0.85
C GLY A 134 -5.49 2.42 0.58
N GLU A 135 -6.66 1.99 1.06
CA GLU A 135 -7.09 0.58 1.08
C GLU A 135 -7.14 -0.09 -0.30
N GLN A 136 -7.59 0.62 -1.34
CA GLN A 136 -7.76 0.04 -2.67
C GLN A 136 -6.41 -0.38 -3.28
N MET A 137 -5.40 0.49 -3.18
CA MET A 137 -4.06 0.20 -3.66
C MET A 137 -3.31 -0.79 -2.76
N GLY A 138 -3.48 -0.66 -1.43
CA GLY A 138 -2.95 -1.64 -0.47
C GLY A 138 -3.43 -3.06 -0.75
N LEU A 139 -4.74 -3.24 -0.98
CA LEU A 139 -5.32 -4.55 -1.32
C LEU A 139 -4.82 -5.09 -2.67
N TYR A 140 -4.68 -4.22 -3.68
CA TYR A 140 -4.16 -4.62 -4.99
C TYR A 140 -2.76 -5.24 -4.87
N PHE A 141 -1.83 -4.55 -4.18
CA PHE A 141 -0.47 -5.06 -4.00
C PHE A 141 -0.39 -6.26 -3.06
N ALA A 142 -1.23 -6.31 -2.03
CA ALA A 142 -1.35 -7.48 -1.17
C ALA A 142 -1.75 -8.73 -1.98
N TRP A 143 -2.76 -8.61 -2.83
CA TRP A 143 -3.20 -9.69 -3.70
C TRP A 143 -2.13 -10.10 -4.72
N LEU A 144 -1.46 -9.12 -5.34
CA LEU A 144 -0.35 -9.38 -6.25
C LEU A 144 0.80 -10.14 -5.57
N GLY A 145 1.12 -9.79 -4.33
CA GLY A 145 2.11 -10.51 -3.51
C GLY A 145 1.72 -11.96 -3.25
N VAL A 146 0.47 -12.21 -2.85
CA VAL A 146 -0.03 -13.58 -2.67
C VAL A 146 0.00 -14.35 -3.99
N TYR A 147 -0.46 -13.74 -5.07
CA TYR A 147 -0.50 -14.37 -6.39
C TYR A 147 0.90 -14.79 -6.88
N THR A 148 1.89 -13.90 -6.76
CA THR A 148 3.28 -14.21 -7.13
C THR A 148 3.89 -15.30 -6.27
N GLN A 149 3.58 -15.34 -4.96
CA GLN A 149 4.00 -16.43 -4.08
C GLN A 149 3.37 -17.77 -4.48
N LEU A 150 2.09 -17.79 -4.85
CA LEU A 150 1.40 -18.99 -5.31
C LEU A 150 1.92 -19.53 -6.65
N LEU A 151 2.59 -18.71 -7.46
CA LEU A 151 3.24 -19.13 -8.71
C LEU A 151 4.58 -19.84 -8.50
N ILE A 152 5.20 -19.73 -7.32
CA ILE A 152 6.51 -20.34 -7.05
C ILE A 152 6.46 -21.88 -7.18
N PRO A 153 5.54 -22.62 -6.53
CA PRO A 153 5.52 -24.09 -6.66
C PRO A 153 5.23 -24.59 -8.08
N PRO A 154 4.23 -24.06 -8.82
CA PRO A 154 4.02 -24.42 -10.23
C PRO A 154 5.22 -24.11 -11.13
N SER A 155 5.90 -22.98 -10.91
CA SER A 155 7.09 -22.61 -11.67
C SER A 155 8.23 -23.60 -11.44
N LEU A 156 8.50 -23.98 -10.18
CA LEU A 156 9.51 -24.97 -9.84
C LEU A 156 9.20 -26.34 -10.47
N LEU A 157 7.94 -26.80 -10.38
CA LEU A 157 7.51 -28.05 -11.00
C LEU A 157 7.68 -28.01 -12.53
N GLY A 158 7.31 -26.89 -13.16
CA GLY A 158 7.48 -26.69 -14.60
C GLY A 158 8.94 -26.79 -15.05
N VAL A 159 9.86 -26.18 -14.31
CA VAL A 159 11.31 -26.26 -14.60
C VAL A 159 11.82 -27.70 -14.45
N ILE A 160 11.39 -28.43 -13.41
CA ILE A 160 11.80 -29.84 -13.20
C ILE A 160 11.34 -30.72 -14.36
N VAL A 161 10.07 -30.61 -14.77
CA VAL A 161 9.50 -31.38 -15.88
C VAL A 161 10.19 -31.00 -17.20
N PHE A 162 10.50 -29.73 -17.41
CA PHE A 162 11.22 -29.26 -18.60
C PHE A 162 12.64 -29.86 -18.68
N ILE A 163 13.38 -29.86 -17.58
CA ILE A 163 14.72 -30.47 -17.51
C ILE A 163 14.64 -31.98 -17.78
N TYR A 164 13.66 -32.67 -17.20
CA TYR A 164 13.47 -34.10 -17.46
C TYR A 164 13.19 -34.39 -18.94
N GLY A 165 12.31 -33.59 -19.58
CA GLY A 165 12.04 -33.70 -21.01
C GLY A 165 13.29 -33.44 -21.87
N PHE A 166 14.08 -32.43 -21.50
CA PHE A 166 15.34 -32.13 -22.18
C PHE A 166 16.35 -33.29 -22.10
N LEU A 167 16.52 -33.90 -20.92
CA LEU A 167 17.45 -35.03 -20.74
C LEU A 167 17.01 -36.32 -21.44
N THR A 168 15.70 -36.49 -21.68
CA THR A 168 15.13 -37.71 -22.27
C THR A 168 14.83 -37.58 -23.77
N VAL A 169 15.23 -36.47 -24.41
CA VAL A 169 14.93 -36.19 -25.82
C VAL A 169 15.55 -37.20 -26.79
N ASP A 170 16.80 -37.61 -26.56
CA ASP A 170 17.53 -38.52 -27.45
C ASP A 170 17.26 -40.01 -27.15
N ALA A 171 16.65 -40.31 -25.99
CA ALA A 171 16.39 -41.67 -25.55
C ALA A 171 15.09 -42.27 -26.13
N ASN A 172 14.22 -41.43 -26.70
CA ASN A 172 12.91 -41.83 -27.19
C ASN A 172 12.90 -41.85 -28.72
N VAL A 173 12.94 -43.04 -29.32
CA VAL A 173 12.60 -43.22 -30.74
C VAL A 173 11.07 -43.22 -30.85
N PRO A 174 10.44 -42.22 -31.52
CA PRO A 174 9.01 -42.26 -31.77
C PRO A 174 8.70 -43.46 -32.66
N ARG A 175 7.74 -44.30 -32.26
CA ARG A 175 7.19 -45.36 -33.12
C ARG A 175 6.27 -44.78 -34.19
#